data_AF-A0A8D8D0P1-F1
#
_entry.id   AF-A0A8D8D0P1-F1
#
_cell.length_a   1.000
_cell.length_b   1.000
_cell.length_c   1.000
_cell.angle_alpha   90.00
_cell.angle_beta   90.00
_cell.angle_gamma   90.00
#
_symmetry.space_group_name_H-M   'P 1'
#
loop_
_entity.id
_entity.type
_entity.pdbx_description
1 polymer ?
#
loop_
_entity_poly.entity_id
_entity_poly.type
_entity_poly.pdbx_seq_one_letter_code
_entity_poly.pdbx_strand_id
1 'polypeptide(L)'
;ENREVGYEDFYVWNDGLLENDGTRSPPNNWNEDFGGSAWQWSEKRQQFYLHQFHRKQPDLNYRNPAVVEAMKNVLRFWLGKGVDGFRIDAVPWLFEDEQLRDEPLSGWSSDDPLRPEYLNHIYTQDLPETVDMVYQWREVLDEYKKEKGGETRVLMTESWSALSVVQTYFNDSNGRLGSQMPFNFQLIMRLDQNSKASDYKTVIDSWLDAVPVGHAPNWVLGNHDKRRVASRMGGEHMADIMEMVELSMPG
;
A
#
# COMPACT_ATOMS: atom_id res chain seq x y z
N GLU A 1 -3.44 17.11 16.47
CA GLU A 1 -4.38 17.47 17.56
C GLU A 1 -4.62 18.97 17.69
N ASN A 2 -3.59 19.81 17.71
CA ASN A 2 -3.80 21.27 17.64
C ASN A 2 -4.46 21.65 16.31
N ARG A 3 -5.27 22.71 16.34
CA ARG A 3 -5.79 23.38 15.15
C ARG A 3 -4.84 24.50 14.74
N GLU A 4 -3.65 24.10 14.29
CA GLU A 4 -2.65 25.04 13.78
C GLU A 4 -3.00 25.38 12.33
N VAL A 5 -3.09 26.68 12.01
CA VAL A 5 -3.49 27.17 10.69
C VAL A 5 -2.63 26.53 9.60
N GLY A 6 -3.30 25.93 8.62
CA GLY A 6 -2.66 25.21 7.51
C GLY A 6 -2.45 23.72 7.76
N TYR A 7 -2.47 23.26 9.01
CA TYR A 7 -2.30 21.84 9.39
C TYR A 7 -3.55 21.19 9.97
N GLU A 8 -4.65 21.96 10.08
CA GLU A 8 -5.91 21.51 10.67
C GLU A 8 -6.41 20.22 10.01
N ASP A 9 -6.28 20.12 8.68
CA ASP A 9 -6.78 19.02 7.85
C ASP A 9 -5.66 18.19 7.21
N PHE A 10 -4.46 18.19 7.80
CA PHE A 10 -3.34 17.34 7.33
C PHE A 10 -3.56 15.86 7.63
N TYR A 11 -4.44 15.53 8.57
CA TYR A 11 -4.84 14.19 8.94
C TYR A 11 -6.35 14.05 8.80
N VAL A 12 -6.85 12.82 8.73
CA VAL A 12 -8.29 12.56 8.66
C VAL A 12 -8.89 12.67 10.06
N TRP A 13 -9.76 13.67 10.26
CA TRP A 13 -10.47 13.91 11.52
C TRP A 13 -11.98 13.76 11.33
N ASN A 14 -12.66 13.21 12.34
CA ASN A 14 -14.11 13.16 12.36
C ASN A 14 -14.65 13.36 13.78
N ASP A 15 -15.84 13.97 13.91
CA ASP A 15 -16.49 14.16 15.21
C ASP A 15 -16.99 12.84 15.83
N GLY A 16 -17.12 11.78 15.03
CA GLY A 16 -17.77 10.53 15.43
C GLY A 16 -19.29 10.67 15.53
N LEU A 17 -19.95 9.58 15.92
CA LEU A 17 -21.40 9.57 16.13
C LEU A 17 -21.72 9.94 17.58
N LEU A 18 -22.69 10.83 17.79
CA LEU A 18 -23.16 11.18 19.14
C LEU A 18 -24.19 10.17 19.61
N GLU A 19 -23.87 9.47 20.69
CA GLU A 19 -24.74 8.48 21.31
C GLU A 19 -25.79 9.12 22.23
N ASN A 20 -26.85 8.37 22.55
CA ASN A 20 -27.95 8.84 23.39
C ASN A 20 -27.52 9.21 24.82
N ASP A 21 -26.43 8.63 25.32
CA ASP A 21 -25.85 8.92 26.64
C ASP A 21 -24.87 10.11 26.63
N GLY A 22 -24.69 10.76 25.48
CA GLY A 22 -23.79 11.89 25.29
C GLY A 22 -22.34 11.48 25.02
N THR A 23 -22.02 10.18 24.97
CA THR A 23 -20.70 9.70 24.54
C THR A 23 -20.58 9.76 23.01
N ARG A 24 -19.35 9.62 22.51
CA ARG A 24 -19.07 9.56 21.07
C ARG A 24 -18.48 8.21 20.70
N SER A 25 -19.00 7.62 19.63
CA SER A 25 -18.47 6.39 19.02
C SER A 25 -17.74 6.72 17.70
N PRO A 26 -16.86 5.83 17.22
CA PRO A 26 -16.25 5.96 15.89
C PRO A 26 -17.27 6.25 14.79
N PRO A 27 -16.90 6.96 13.72
CA PRO A 27 -17.81 7.33 12.65
C PRO A 27 -18.33 6.15 11.81
N ASN A 28 -17.60 5.03 11.79
CA ASN A 28 -17.94 3.81 11.06
C ASN A 28 -17.22 2.59 11.67
N ASN A 29 -17.43 1.43 11.05
CA ASN A 29 -16.93 0.13 11.52
C ASN A 29 -15.49 -0.22 11.08
N TRP A 30 -14.71 0.70 10.51
CA TRP A 30 -13.40 0.37 9.96
C TRP A 30 -12.42 -0.17 11.02
N ASN A 31 -11.65 -1.19 10.64
CA ASN A 31 -10.66 -1.86 11.48
C ASN A 31 -9.23 -1.49 11.06
N GLU A 32 -8.33 -1.31 12.04
CA GLU A 32 -6.89 -1.19 11.76
C GLU A 32 -6.29 -2.56 11.41
N ASP A 33 -5.21 -2.58 10.62
CA ASP A 33 -4.52 -3.78 10.12
C ASP A 33 -3.92 -4.64 11.25
N PHE A 34 -3.67 -4.06 12.44
CA PHE A 34 -3.18 -4.79 13.61
C PHE A 34 -4.29 -5.32 14.55
N GLY A 35 -5.55 -5.02 14.23
CA GLY A 35 -6.73 -5.43 14.99
C GLY A 35 -7.19 -4.39 16.02
N GLY A 36 -8.46 -4.02 15.92
CA GLY A 36 -9.06 -2.90 16.66
C GLY A 36 -9.75 -1.93 15.72
N SER A 37 -10.39 -0.90 16.27
CA SER A 37 -10.95 0.18 15.44
C SER A 37 -9.83 0.99 14.80
N ALA A 38 -10.01 1.39 13.55
CA ALA A 38 -9.14 2.33 12.84
C ALA A 38 -9.29 3.79 13.34
N TRP A 39 -10.14 4.04 14.34
CA TRP A 39 -10.42 5.37 14.85
C TRP A 39 -10.01 5.52 16.31
N GLN A 40 -9.16 6.51 16.57
CA GLN A 40 -8.72 6.85 17.92
C GLN A 40 -9.24 8.23 18.32
N TRP A 41 -9.94 8.29 19.47
CA TRP A 41 -10.37 9.54 20.07
C TRP A 41 -9.16 10.36 20.57
N SER A 42 -9.13 11.64 20.23
CA SER A 42 -8.20 12.64 20.78
C SER A 42 -8.91 13.51 21.80
N GLU A 43 -8.54 13.37 23.08
CA GLU A 43 -9.08 14.22 24.16
C GLU A 43 -8.76 15.70 23.96
N LYS A 44 -7.64 16.01 23.28
CA LYS A 44 -7.26 17.40 23.05
C LYS A 44 -8.07 18.05 21.95
N ARG A 45 -8.33 17.31 20.86
CA ARG A 45 -9.06 17.83 19.70
C ARG A 45 -10.57 17.63 19.80
N GLN A 46 -11.00 16.73 20.68
CA GLN A 46 -12.38 16.28 20.85
C GLN A 46 -12.95 15.74 19.53
N GLN A 47 -12.15 14.93 18.84
CA GLN A 47 -12.45 14.29 17.56
C GLN A 47 -11.72 12.94 17.48
N PHE A 48 -12.22 12.03 16.65
CA PHE A 48 -11.50 10.84 16.21
C PHE A 48 -10.52 11.19 15.09
N TYR A 49 -9.36 10.54 15.07
CA TYR A 49 -8.48 10.50 13.90
C TYR A 49 -8.36 9.07 13.36
N LEU A 50 -8.17 8.97 12.05
CA LEU A 50 -7.94 7.70 11.36
C LEU A 50 -6.51 7.22 11.57
N HIS A 51 -6.36 5.91 11.77
CA HIS A 51 -5.12 5.17 11.68
C HIS A 51 -5.40 3.77 11.10
N GLN A 52 -4.93 3.50 9.88
CA GLN A 52 -5.05 2.20 9.23
C GLN A 52 -4.11 1.17 9.86
N PHE A 53 -3.00 1.65 10.43
CA PHE A 53 -2.05 0.86 11.19
C PHE A 53 -2.15 1.21 12.67
N HIS A 54 -1.04 1.23 13.42
CA HIS A 54 -1.09 1.50 14.84
C HIS A 54 -1.52 2.94 15.14
N ARG A 55 -2.31 3.19 16.20
CA ARG A 55 -2.73 4.53 16.67
C ARG A 55 -1.66 5.64 16.75
N LYS A 56 -0.37 5.31 16.72
CA LYS A 56 0.75 6.28 16.68
C LYS A 56 1.17 6.66 15.25
N GLN A 57 0.51 6.10 14.25
CA GLN A 57 0.69 6.31 12.83
C GLN A 57 -0.63 6.90 12.27
N PRO A 58 -1.00 8.14 12.65
CA PRO A 58 -2.21 8.77 12.13
C PRO A 58 -2.09 8.99 10.63
N ASP A 59 -3.14 8.65 9.90
CA ASP A 59 -3.15 8.73 8.44
C ASP A 59 -3.21 10.18 7.93
N LEU A 60 -2.36 10.46 6.96
CA LEU A 60 -2.37 11.74 6.25
C LEU A 60 -3.59 11.81 5.34
N ASN A 61 -4.23 12.98 5.30
CA ASN A 61 -5.37 13.21 4.43
C ASN A 61 -4.89 13.52 3.00
N TYR A 62 -4.75 12.51 2.15
CA TYR A 62 -4.30 12.69 0.75
C TYR A 62 -5.33 13.41 -0.15
N ARG A 63 -6.56 13.62 0.30
CA ARG A 63 -7.52 14.50 -0.39
C ARG A 63 -7.20 15.98 -0.19
N ASN A 64 -6.35 16.32 0.78
CA ASN A 64 -5.87 17.67 0.99
C ASN A 64 -4.70 17.99 0.02
N PRO A 65 -4.82 18.96 -0.90
CA PRO A 65 -3.76 19.29 -1.83
C PRO A 65 -2.47 19.78 -1.14
N ALA A 66 -2.56 20.33 0.07
CA ALA A 66 -1.39 20.71 0.86
C ALA A 66 -0.57 19.48 1.33
N VAL A 67 -1.24 18.37 1.64
CA VAL A 67 -0.59 17.10 1.98
C VAL A 67 0.08 16.51 0.75
N VAL A 68 -0.63 16.49 -0.39
CA VAL A 68 -0.07 16.01 -1.66
C VAL A 68 1.21 16.76 -2.03
N GLU A 69 1.20 18.10 -2.01
CA GLU A 69 2.41 18.87 -2.29
C GLU A 69 3.49 18.72 -1.20
N ALA A 70 3.12 18.60 0.07
CA ALA A 70 4.09 18.31 1.13
C ALA A 70 4.84 17.00 0.86
N MET A 71 4.13 15.94 0.46
CA MET A 71 4.73 14.64 0.16
C MET A 71 5.55 14.66 -1.14
N LYS A 72 5.11 15.37 -2.18
CA LYS A 72 5.95 15.62 -3.37
C LYS A 72 7.22 16.38 -3.02
N ASN A 73 7.16 17.35 -2.11
CA ASN A 73 8.34 18.07 -1.62
C ASN A 73 9.28 17.19 -0.81
N VAL A 74 8.78 16.20 -0.07
CA VAL A 74 9.63 15.18 0.58
C VAL A 74 10.42 14.38 -0.47
N LEU A 75 9.77 13.96 -1.57
CA LEU A 75 10.47 13.29 -2.68
C LEU A 75 11.55 14.20 -3.28
N ARG A 76 11.20 15.44 -3.63
CA ARG A 76 12.15 16.43 -4.19
C ARG A 76 13.33 16.69 -3.25
N PHE A 77 13.09 16.77 -1.95
CA PHE A 77 14.15 16.97 -0.95
C PHE A 77 15.16 15.84 -1.00
N TRP A 78 14.71 14.59 -0.94
CA TRP A 78 15.60 13.43 -0.95
C TRP A 78 16.30 13.24 -2.30
N LEU A 79 15.61 13.51 -3.41
CA LEU A 79 16.24 13.56 -4.74
C LEU A 79 17.37 14.59 -4.79
N GLY A 80 17.17 15.77 -4.18
CA GLY A 80 18.19 16.80 -4.03
C GLY A 80 19.38 16.39 -3.14
N LYS A 81 19.22 15.35 -2.32
CA LYS A 81 20.31 14.71 -1.56
C LYS A 81 21.03 13.62 -2.34
N GLY A 82 20.55 13.25 -3.52
CA GLY A 82 21.19 12.30 -4.41
C GLY A 82 20.73 10.85 -4.25
N VAL A 83 19.55 10.59 -3.68
CA VAL A 83 18.99 9.22 -3.69
C VAL A 83 18.63 8.79 -5.12
N ASP A 84 18.78 7.50 -5.41
CA ASP A 84 18.52 6.93 -6.73
C ASP A 84 17.06 6.51 -6.96
N GLY A 85 16.23 6.55 -5.92
CA GLY A 85 14.83 6.17 -6.02
C GLY A 85 14.15 6.00 -4.68
N PHE A 86 12.90 5.52 -4.73
CA PHE A 86 12.05 5.30 -3.58
C PHE A 86 11.29 3.98 -3.71
N ARG A 87 11.15 3.28 -2.59
CA ARG A 87 10.09 2.29 -2.38
C ARG A 87 9.00 2.97 -1.56
N ILE A 88 7.80 3.08 -2.11
CA ILE A 88 6.64 3.60 -1.40
C ILE A 88 5.92 2.44 -0.71
N ASP A 89 5.79 2.57 0.60
CA ASP A 89 5.22 1.58 1.50
C ASP A 89 3.70 1.74 1.59
N ALA A 90 2.98 0.65 1.86
CA ALA A 90 1.55 0.66 2.18
C ALA A 90 0.65 1.43 1.18
N VAL A 91 1.00 1.42 -0.11
CA VAL A 91 0.31 2.21 -1.14
C VAL A 91 -1.21 2.00 -1.18
N PRO A 92 -1.76 0.79 -1.03
CA PRO A 92 -3.21 0.56 -1.07
C PRO A 92 -4.04 1.43 -0.12
N TRP A 93 -3.44 1.91 0.97
CA TRP A 93 -4.11 2.58 2.08
C TRP A 93 -4.11 4.11 2.01
N LEU A 94 -3.69 4.71 0.88
CA LEU A 94 -3.52 6.17 0.79
C LEU A 94 -4.82 6.97 0.83
N PHE A 95 -5.92 6.38 0.37
CA PHE A 95 -7.22 7.04 0.26
C PHE A 95 -8.33 6.14 0.78
N GLU A 96 -9.27 6.75 1.48
CA GLU A 96 -10.49 6.11 1.96
C GLU A 96 -11.74 6.77 1.38
N ASP A 97 -12.89 6.12 1.57
CA ASP A 97 -14.20 6.59 1.13
C ASP A 97 -14.60 7.91 1.79
N GLU A 98 -14.89 8.93 0.98
CA GLU A 98 -15.29 10.27 1.47
C GLU A 98 -16.60 10.27 2.25
N GLN A 99 -17.48 9.31 1.96
CA GLN A 99 -18.76 9.17 2.66
C GLN A 99 -18.62 8.43 3.99
N LEU A 100 -17.42 7.92 4.31
CA LEU A 100 -17.11 7.18 5.52
C LEU A 100 -18.08 6.02 5.76
N ARG A 101 -18.50 5.33 4.68
CA ARG A 101 -19.46 4.21 4.79
C ARG A 101 -18.84 3.03 5.51
N ASP A 102 -19.68 2.29 6.23
CA ASP A 102 -19.30 1.02 6.83
C ASP A 102 -18.84 0.02 5.76
N GLU A 103 -17.77 -0.71 6.05
CA GLU A 103 -17.34 -1.82 5.22
C GLU A 103 -18.27 -3.03 5.38
N PRO A 104 -18.55 -3.73 4.27
CA PRO A 104 -19.31 -4.96 4.33
C PRO A 104 -18.48 -6.08 4.98
N LEU A 105 -19.17 -7.07 5.56
CA LEU A 105 -18.53 -8.27 6.06
C LEU A 105 -17.82 -9.03 4.94
N SER A 106 -16.65 -9.59 5.26
CA SER A 106 -15.85 -10.37 4.30
C SER A 106 -16.44 -11.74 3.96
N GLY A 107 -17.35 -12.23 4.80
CA GLY A 107 -17.86 -13.60 4.75
C GLY A 107 -16.91 -14.64 5.35
N TRP A 108 -15.75 -14.23 5.89
CA TRP A 108 -14.86 -15.11 6.64
C TRP A 108 -15.36 -15.32 8.06
N SER A 109 -15.13 -16.52 8.60
CA SER A 109 -15.51 -16.91 9.96
C SER A 109 -14.48 -16.43 11.00
N SER A 110 -14.27 -15.11 11.08
CA SER A 110 -13.68 -14.55 12.30
C SER A 110 -14.80 -14.30 13.31
N ASP A 111 -14.70 -14.92 14.48
CA ASP A 111 -15.59 -14.64 15.62
C ASP A 111 -15.30 -13.27 16.26
N ASP A 112 -14.16 -12.66 15.92
CA ASP A 112 -13.73 -11.37 16.43
C ASP A 112 -13.99 -10.27 15.38
N PRO A 113 -14.92 -9.34 15.65
CA PRO A 113 -15.29 -8.28 14.72
C PRO A 113 -14.21 -7.21 14.54
N LEU A 114 -13.20 -7.18 15.41
CA LEU A 114 -12.10 -6.21 15.36
C LEU A 114 -10.90 -6.72 14.56
N ARG A 115 -10.96 -7.95 14.03
CA ARG A 115 -9.91 -8.43 13.14
C ARG A 115 -10.04 -7.81 11.75
N PRO A 116 -8.92 -7.51 11.06
CA PRO A 116 -8.95 -6.98 9.71
C PRO A 116 -9.77 -7.89 8.78
N GLU A 117 -9.57 -9.21 8.85
CA GLU A 117 -10.23 -10.17 7.96
C GLU A 117 -11.74 -10.31 8.18
N TYR A 118 -12.31 -9.66 9.20
CA TYR A 118 -13.75 -9.61 9.42
C TYR A 118 -14.47 -8.79 8.34
N LEU A 119 -13.80 -7.79 7.78
CA LEU A 119 -14.36 -6.84 6.82
C LEU A 119 -13.77 -7.04 5.43
N ASN A 120 -14.54 -6.67 4.40
CA ASN A 120 -14.06 -6.59 3.03
C ASN A 120 -13.71 -5.12 2.75
N HIS A 121 -12.42 -4.86 2.59
CA HIS A 121 -11.83 -3.52 2.63
C HIS A 121 -12.04 -2.68 1.35
N ILE A 122 -13.27 -2.57 0.87
CA ILE A 122 -13.60 -1.86 -0.38
C ILE A 122 -13.63 -0.32 -0.22
N TYR A 123 -13.61 0.18 1.01
CA TYR A 123 -13.69 1.61 1.31
C TYR A 123 -12.41 2.17 1.92
N THR A 124 -11.45 1.30 2.29
CA THR A 124 -10.18 1.70 2.91
C THR A 124 -8.94 1.25 2.13
N GLN A 125 -9.09 0.34 1.14
CA GLN A 125 -7.98 -0.15 0.33
C GLN A 125 -8.28 -0.06 -1.17
N ASP A 126 -7.21 0.14 -1.96
CA ASP A 126 -7.21 0.02 -3.42
C ASP A 126 -8.18 0.99 -4.14
N LEU A 127 -8.47 2.14 -3.52
CA LEU A 127 -9.26 3.18 -4.16
C LEU A 127 -8.54 3.72 -5.43
N PRO A 128 -9.26 4.04 -6.52
CA PRO A 128 -8.64 4.50 -7.77
C PRO A 128 -7.71 5.72 -7.61
N GLU A 129 -7.99 6.61 -6.66
CA GLU A 129 -7.17 7.78 -6.34
C GLU A 129 -5.76 7.41 -5.87
N THR A 130 -5.60 6.25 -5.22
CA THR A 130 -4.29 5.69 -4.84
C THR A 130 -3.40 5.49 -6.07
N VAL A 131 -3.97 4.93 -7.14
CA VAL A 131 -3.24 4.69 -8.40
C VAL A 131 -2.86 6.02 -9.06
N ASP A 132 -3.77 7.00 -9.05
CA ASP A 132 -3.47 8.34 -9.58
C ASP A 132 -2.30 9.01 -8.84
N MET A 133 -2.25 8.89 -7.51
CA MET A 133 -1.16 9.43 -6.70
C MET A 133 0.20 8.79 -7.06
N VAL A 134 0.24 7.50 -7.39
CA VAL A 134 1.45 6.83 -7.89
C VAL A 134 1.94 7.44 -9.20
N TYR A 135 1.03 7.75 -10.13
CA TYR A 135 1.39 8.45 -11.37
C TYR A 135 1.94 9.85 -11.11
N GLN A 136 1.32 10.59 -10.20
CA GLN A 136 1.81 11.91 -9.81
C GLN A 136 3.21 11.85 -9.15
N TRP A 137 3.52 10.84 -8.35
CA TRP A 137 4.87 10.67 -7.82
C TRP A 137 5.87 10.29 -8.91
N ARG A 138 5.46 9.48 -9.88
CA ARG A 138 6.29 9.19 -11.04
C ARG A 138 6.62 10.46 -11.84
N GLU A 139 5.65 11.34 -12.03
CA GLU A 139 5.83 12.64 -12.68
C GLU A 139 6.88 13.49 -11.96
N VAL A 140 6.89 13.52 -10.61
CA VAL A 140 7.92 14.24 -9.84
C VAL A 140 9.33 13.75 -10.16
N LEU A 141 9.53 12.43 -10.28
CA LEU A 141 10.83 11.84 -10.60
C LEU A 141 11.25 12.16 -12.04
N ASP A 142 10.32 12.07 -12.99
CA ASP A 142 10.57 12.36 -14.40
C ASP A 142 10.86 13.86 -14.62
N GLU A 143 10.13 14.75 -13.95
CA GLU A 143 10.39 16.20 -13.91
C GLU A 143 11.77 16.49 -13.33
N TYR A 144 12.11 15.88 -12.19
CA TYR A 144 13.43 16.06 -11.58
C TYR A 144 14.56 15.66 -12.55
N LYS A 145 14.43 14.51 -13.23
CA LYS A 145 15.40 14.09 -14.25
C LYS A 145 15.45 15.07 -15.43
N LYS A 146 14.31 15.56 -15.90
CA LYS A 146 14.25 16.54 -17.00
C LYS A 146 14.96 17.85 -16.63
N GLU A 147 14.82 18.31 -15.39
CA GLU A 147 15.42 19.56 -14.91
C GLU A 147 16.90 19.44 -14.53
N LYS A 148 17.30 18.32 -13.91
CA LYS A 148 18.65 18.14 -13.35
C LYS A 148 19.55 17.22 -14.17
N GLY A 149 18.99 16.50 -15.13
CA GLY A 149 19.69 15.47 -15.88
C GLY A 149 20.05 14.25 -15.02
N GLY A 150 21.02 13.47 -15.50
CA GLY A 150 21.53 12.27 -14.83
C GLY A 150 20.71 11.01 -15.09
N GLU A 151 20.99 9.99 -14.29
CA GLU A 151 20.37 8.67 -14.40
C GLU A 151 18.87 8.70 -14.08
N THR A 152 18.16 7.66 -14.52
CA THR A 152 16.75 7.45 -14.11
C THR A 152 16.66 7.28 -12.59
N ARG A 153 15.58 7.79 -12.00
CA ARG A 153 15.23 7.53 -10.60
C ARG A 153 14.11 6.51 -10.55
N VAL A 154 14.27 5.47 -9.73
CA VAL A 154 13.32 4.37 -9.65
C VAL A 154 12.21 4.69 -8.64
N LEU A 155 10.96 4.44 -9.04
CA LEU A 155 9.83 4.34 -8.13
C LEU A 155 9.41 2.87 -8.05
N MET A 156 9.35 2.36 -6.83
CA MET A 156 8.81 1.05 -6.52
C MET A 156 7.60 1.24 -5.61
N THR A 157 6.58 0.40 -5.75
CA THR A 157 5.37 0.47 -4.92
C THR A 157 5.14 -0.87 -4.24
N GLU A 158 4.86 -0.81 -2.94
CA GLU A 158 4.44 -1.98 -2.18
C GLU A 158 2.92 -2.05 -2.12
N SER A 159 2.37 -3.19 -2.53
CA SER A 159 0.94 -3.48 -2.43
C SER A 159 0.75 -4.99 -2.29
N TRP A 160 -0.08 -5.39 -1.32
CA TRP A 160 -0.54 -6.77 -1.11
C TRP A 160 -1.91 -7.00 -1.76
N SER A 161 -2.22 -6.25 -2.80
CA SER A 161 -3.53 -6.19 -3.46
C SER A 161 -3.71 -7.30 -4.51
N ALA A 162 -4.92 -7.40 -5.05
CA ALA A 162 -5.18 -8.24 -6.20
C ALA A 162 -4.28 -7.85 -7.39
N LEU A 163 -3.86 -8.84 -8.19
CA LEU A 163 -2.95 -8.62 -9.31
C LEU A 163 -3.49 -7.62 -10.34
N SER A 164 -4.81 -7.57 -10.53
CA SER A 164 -5.47 -6.58 -11.40
C SER A 164 -5.28 -5.15 -10.91
N VAL A 165 -5.18 -4.91 -9.60
CA VAL A 165 -4.86 -3.61 -9.01
C VAL A 165 -3.37 -3.33 -9.18
N VAL A 166 -2.51 -4.28 -8.82
CA VAL A 166 -1.04 -4.12 -8.94
C VAL A 166 -0.62 -3.77 -10.37
N GLN A 167 -1.26 -4.37 -11.36
CA GLN A 167 -1.03 -4.08 -12.78
C GLN A 167 -1.26 -2.60 -13.13
N THR A 168 -2.23 -1.94 -12.49
CA THR A 168 -2.52 -0.53 -12.74
C THR A 168 -1.39 0.39 -12.27
N TYR A 169 -0.54 -0.02 -11.33
CA TYR A 169 0.57 0.83 -10.88
C TYR A 169 1.65 1.04 -11.93
N PHE A 170 1.73 0.23 -12.99
CA PHE A 170 2.71 0.40 -14.06
C PHE A 170 2.42 1.60 -14.95
N ASN A 171 1.18 1.69 -15.46
CA ASN A 171 0.73 2.75 -16.34
C ASN A 171 -0.81 2.71 -16.51
N ASP A 172 -1.39 3.86 -16.87
CA ASP A 172 -2.80 3.94 -17.24
C ASP A 172 -3.05 3.51 -18.71
N SER A 173 -4.33 3.49 -19.11
CA SER A 173 -4.76 3.15 -20.47
C SER A 173 -4.36 4.16 -21.55
N ASN A 174 -3.94 5.37 -21.17
CA ASN A 174 -3.47 6.43 -22.07
C ASN A 174 -1.92 6.49 -22.13
N GLY A 175 -1.23 5.60 -21.42
CA GLY A 175 0.23 5.55 -21.35
C GLY A 175 0.86 6.49 -20.33
N ARG A 176 0.08 7.05 -19.39
CA ARG A 176 0.62 7.77 -18.23
C ARG A 176 1.37 6.77 -17.36
N LEU A 177 2.65 7.04 -17.12
CA LEU A 177 3.53 6.10 -16.43
C LEU A 177 3.39 6.22 -14.91
N GLY A 178 3.51 5.08 -14.23
CA GLY A 178 3.58 4.98 -12.78
C GLY A 178 4.88 4.34 -12.31
N SER A 179 4.73 3.49 -11.29
CA SER A 179 5.78 2.71 -10.68
C SER A 179 6.51 1.88 -11.72
N GLN A 180 7.85 2.01 -11.78
CA GLN A 180 8.66 1.16 -12.63
C GLN A 180 8.65 -0.29 -12.12
N MET A 181 8.52 -0.48 -10.80
CA MET A 181 8.56 -1.78 -10.14
C MET A 181 7.52 -1.85 -9.00
N PRO A 182 6.23 -2.08 -9.30
CA PRO A 182 5.31 -2.62 -8.33
C PRO A 182 5.86 -3.95 -7.82
N PHE A 183 6.03 -4.08 -6.51
CA PHE A 183 6.65 -5.26 -5.91
C PHE A 183 5.81 -6.52 -6.20
N ASN A 184 6.45 -7.54 -6.76
CA ASN A 184 5.83 -8.83 -7.01
C ASN A 184 5.92 -9.72 -5.77
N PHE A 185 4.86 -9.77 -4.98
CA PHE A 185 4.77 -10.68 -3.84
C PHE A 185 4.10 -12.02 -4.14
N GLN A 186 3.82 -12.36 -5.41
CA GLN A 186 3.07 -13.57 -5.75
C GLN A 186 3.79 -14.84 -5.27
N LEU A 187 5.13 -14.90 -5.33
CA LEU A 187 5.92 -16.02 -4.80
C LEU A 187 5.81 -16.17 -3.27
N ILE A 188 5.58 -15.07 -2.55
CA ILE A 188 5.40 -15.07 -1.10
C ILE A 188 3.97 -15.48 -0.75
N MET A 189 2.98 -14.94 -1.45
CA MET A 189 1.56 -15.07 -1.13
C MET A 189 1.00 -16.44 -1.52
N ARG A 190 1.54 -17.07 -2.56
CA ARG A 190 0.89 -18.21 -3.24
C ARG A 190 1.69 -19.50 -3.21
N LEU A 191 2.90 -19.49 -2.67
CA LEU A 191 3.77 -20.67 -2.62
C LEU A 191 4.23 -20.97 -1.19
N ASP A 192 4.28 -22.26 -0.88
CA ASP A 192 4.70 -22.84 0.38
C ASP A 192 5.37 -24.21 0.16
N GLN A 193 5.75 -24.89 1.25
CA GLN A 193 6.34 -26.23 1.23
C GLN A 193 5.46 -27.32 0.57
N ASN A 194 4.16 -27.08 0.37
CA ASN A 194 3.23 -28.04 -0.23
C ASN A 194 3.02 -27.80 -1.73
N SER A 195 3.60 -26.73 -2.27
CA SER A 195 3.43 -26.31 -3.65
C SER A 195 4.12 -27.26 -4.64
N LYS A 196 3.43 -27.58 -5.73
CA LYS A 196 3.91 -28.43 -6.83
C LYS A 196 4.47 -27.57 -7.96
N ALA A 197 5.25 -28.15 -8.84
CA ALA A 197 5.82 -27.44 -10.01
C ALA A 197 4.76 -26.70 -10.86
N SER A 198 3.53 -27.22 -10.95
CA SER A 198 2.40 -26.53 -11.62
C SER A 198 2.02 -25.21 -10.96
N ASP A 199 2.14 -25.13 -9.63
CA ASP A 199 1.79 -23.94 -8.86
C ASP A 199 2.83 -22.84 -9.08
N TYR A 200 4.12 -23.21 -9.10
CA TYR A 200 5.21 -22.30 -9.50
C TYR A 200 4.98 -21.73 -10.89
N LYS A 201 4.72 -22.61 -11.87
CA LYS A 201 4.44 -22.16 -13.25
C LYS A 201 3.26 -21.20 -13.29
N THR A 202 2.17 -21.52 -12.60
CA THR A 202 0.98 -20.66 -12.55
C THR A 202 1.29 -19.30 -11.95
N VAL A 203 2.06 -19.26 -10.86
CA VAL A 203 2.45 -18.01 -10.19
C VAL A 203 3.36 -17.17 -11.08
N ILE A 204 4.38 -17.78 -11.69
CA ILE A 204 5.34 -17.11 -12.59
C ILE A 204 4.62 -16.58 -13.83
N ASP A 205 3.85 -17.42 -14.51
CA ASP A 205 3.10 -17.03 -15.72
C ASP A 205 2.13 -15.88 -15.39
N SER A 206 1.41 -15.96 -14.25
CA SER A 206 0.44 -14.91 -13.90
C SER A 206 1.09 -13.54 -13.73
N TRP A 207 2.30 -13.46 -13.19
CA TRP A 207 3.03 -12.20 -13.08
C TRP A 207 3.52 -11.73 -14.45
N LEU A 208 4.11 -12.62 -15.24
CA LEU A 208 4.58 -12.28 -16.59
C LEU A 208 3.46 -11.78 -17.49
N ASP A 209 2.26 -12.37 -17.38
CA ASP A 209 1.07 -11.95 -18.13
C ASP A 209 0.50 -10.60 -17.64
N ALA A 210 0.71 -10.26 -16.36
CA ALA A 210 0.24 -9.00 -15.78
C ALA A 210 1.19 -7.82 -16.07
N VAL A 211 2.49 -8.06 -16.25
CA VAL A 211 3.47 -7.01 -16.55
C VAL A 211 3.23 -6.46 -17.97
N PRO A 212 2.93 -5.16 -18.14
CA PRO A 212 2.69 -4.59 -19.46
C PRO A 212 3.93 -4.59 -20.35
N VAL A 213 3.72 -4.59 -21.68
CA VAL A 213 4.80 -4.47 -22.66
C VAL A 213 5.61 -3.19 -22.40
N GLY A 214 6.93 -3.32 -22.38
CA GLY A 214 7.85 -2.20 -22.11
C GLY A 214 8.24 -2.04 -20.64
N HIS A 215 7.68 -2.87 -19.75
CA HIS A 215 8.08 -2.96 -18.34
C HIS A 215 8.89 -4.22 -18.07
N ALA A 216 9.71 -4.18 -17.02
CA ALA A 216 10.47 -5.33 -16.55
C ALA A 216 9.75 -6.01 -15.38
N PRO A 217 9.59 -7.34 -15.39
CA PRO A 217 9.15 -8.07 -14.21
C PRO A 217 10.19 -7.97 -13.08
N ASN A 218 9.74 -8.10 -11.84
CA ASN A 218 10.61 -8.32 -10.67
C ASN A 218 10.13 -9.54 -9.88
N TRP A 219 10.98 -10.05 -8.99
CA TRP A 219 10.73 -11.24 -8.18
C TRP A 219 11.19 -10.98 -6.75
N VAL A 220 10.41 -11.46 -5.78
CA VAL A 220 10.69 -11.25 -4.36
C VAL A 220 10.42 -12.54 -3.61
N LEU A 221 11.46 -13.15 -3.05
CA LEU A 221 11.31 -14.36 -2.24
C LEU A 221 10.98 -14.10 -0.76
N GLY A 222 11.34 -12.93 -0.23
CA GLY A 222 11.12 -12.59 1.17
C GLY A 222 11.32 -11.12 1.49
N ASN A 223 10.82 -10.71 2.65
CA ASN A 223 10.97 -9.37 3.21
C ASN A 223 10.90 -9.45 4.75
N HIS A 224 10.87 -8.30 5.41
CA HIS A 224 10.85 -8.20 6.86
C HIS A 224 9.51 -8.57 7.53
N ASP A 225 8.40 -8.59 6.77
CA ASP A 225 7.05 -8.87 7.29
C ASP A 225 6.66 -10.34 7.21
N LYS A 226 7.44 -11.15 6.49
CA LYS A 226 7.10 -12.53 6.17
C LYS A 226 8.17 -13.49 6.70
N ARG A 227 7.73 -14.71 7.02
CA ARG A 227 8.64 -15.78 7.44
C ARG A 227 9.72 -15.99 6.37
N ARG A 228 10.95 -16.27 6.83
CA ARG A 228 12.11 -16.55 5.97
C ARG A 228 11.82 -17.68 4.99
N VAL A 229 12.41 -17.60 3.80
CA VAL A 229 12.21 -18.55 2.68
C VAL A 229 12.37 -20.00 3.14
N ALA A 230 13.49 -20.35 3.77
CA ALA A 230 13.74 -21.71 4.27
C ALA A 230 12.61 -22.23 5.18
N SER A 231 12.03 -21.38 6.03
CA SER A 231 10.94 -21.76 6.93
C SER A 231 9.60 -21.90 6.22
N ARG A 232 9.33 -21.12 5.15
CA ARG A 232 8.07 -21.24 4.38
C ARG A 232 8.11 -22.43 3.42
N MET A 233 9.28 -22.69 2.83
CA MET A 233 9.44 -23.60 1.69
C MET A 233 9.89 -25.01 2.08
N GLY A 234 10.21 -25.27 3.36
CA GLY A 234 10.48 -26.63 3.84
C GLY A 234 11.96 -26.99 4.06
N GLY A 235 12.83 -25.99 4.26
CA GLY A 235 14.23 -26.19 4.68
C GLY A 235 15.25 -25.40 3.87
N GLU A 236 16.52 -25.51 4.25
CA GLU A 236 17.64 -24.78 3.62
C GLU A 236 17.84 -25.16 2.15
N HIS A 237 17.71 -26.44 1.80
CA HIS A 237 17.82 -26.90 0.40
C HIS A 237 16.82 -26.21 -0.54
N MET A 238 15.64 -25.85 -0.05
CA MET A 238 14.66 -25.10 -0.83
C MET A 238 15.02 -23.63 -0.96
N ALA A 239 15.75 -23.05 -0.01
CA ALA A 239 16.25 -21.68 -0.18
C ALA A 239 17.22 -21.61 -1.38
N ASP A 240 18.13 -22.57 -1.51
CA ASP A 240 19.07 -22.64 -2.65
C ASP A 240 18.33 -22.81 -4.00
N ILE A 241 17.30 -23.67 -4.04
CA ILE A 241 16.49 -23.88 -5.24
C ILE A 241 15.70 -22.60 -5.58
N MET A 242 15.11 -21.94 -4.59
CA MET A 242 14.35 -20.72 -4.83
C MET A 242 15.24 -19.57 -5.31
N GLU A 243 16.45 -19.43 -4.76
CA GLU A 243 17.45 -18.46 -5.23
C GLU A 243 17.82 -18.73 -6.69
N MET A 244 18.06 -20.00 -7.04
CA MET A 244 18.34 -20.38 -8.43
C MET A 244 17.18 -20.03 -9.37
N VAL A 245 15.93 -20.24 -8.93
CA VAL A 245 14.74 -19.85 -9.68
C VAL A 245 14.70 -18.32 -9.83
N GLU A 246 14.83 -17.56 -8.75
CA GLU A 246 14.83 -16.08 -8.75
C GLU A 246 15.86 -15.50 -9.72
N LEU A 247 17.10 -15.96 -9.65
CA LEU A 247 18.21 -15.50 -10.51
C LEU A 247 18.11 -15.95 -11.98
N SER A 248 17.21 -16.90 -12.30
CA SER A 248 17.03 -17.42 -13.66
C SER A 248 15.82 -16.82 -14.40
N MET A 249 14.92 -16.16 -13.68
CA MET A 249 13.76 -15.51 -14.26
C MET A 249 14.14 -14.16 -14.89
N PRO A 250 13.40 -13.70 -15.92
CA PRO A 250 13.66 -12.39 -16.52
C PRO A 250 13.38 -11.26 -15.54
N GLY A 251 14.05 -10.12 -15.72
CA GLY A 251 14.02 -8.96 -14.80
C GLY A 251 15.41 -8.66 -14.26
#